data_AF-A0A5N7MUR6-F1
#
_entry.id   AF-A0A5N7MUR6-F1
#
_cell.length_a   1.000
_cell.length_b   1.000
_cell.length_c   1.000
_cell.angle_alpha   90.00
_cell.angle_beta   90.00
_cell.angle_gamma   90.00
#
_symmetry.space_group_name_H-M   'P 1'
#
loop_
_entity.id
_entity.type
_entity.pdbx_description
1 polymer ?
#
loop_
_entity_poly.entity_id
_entity_poly.type
_entity_poly.pdbx_seq_one_letter_code
_entity_poly.pdbx_strand_id
1 'polypeptide(L)'
;MGDRKMPSLPMSADAFLEWAETQEEKWELVDGYPVPKFRDETEAGMDPTPRVPMSETEFLEWVKTQPSRYELVDGVPIPVYGEVRGDLITSDWRALYGSLKGKGSDPDRVRSIEEISGAAMTDDETLTHEEAAALLGGYATLAHRVMINELPRLPDGGFRRGDVLALRDRLRALEAFAASTEELSQIAEGEAVKHETQGSTDLAAEGEDAEKEQTFGEALDEMGWQPVPLPRLTLRSGAPGRRLKLPRPPEEAVLIAEGEAAKREILRLAGGYLEEELAAEWLGVSVDHLHRSVEEGTWIAVEMDGRLVVPACMMRDSMTVLILREILAVMPIRSPWMRLEWLVRPDNALGGLSPMEAIRDCREKEVRELARSHGAD
;
A
#
# COMPACT_ATOMS: atom_id res chain seq x y z
N MET A 1 -5.77 -22.96 -48.53
CA MET A 1 -6.51 -23.47 -47.36
C MET A 1 -7.18 -22.29 -46.70
N GLY A 2 -8.50 -22.29 -46.56
CA GLY A 2 -9.24 -21.16 -46.01
C GLY A 2 -9.07 -21.10 -44.50
N ASP A 3 -8.64 -19.96 -43.97
CA ASP A 3 -8.61 -19.71 -42.53
C ASP A 3 -10.04 -19.80 -41.97
N ARG A 4 -10.30 -20.87 -41.22
CA ARG A 4 -11.53 -20.98 -40.43
C ARG A 4 -11.39 -20.02 -39.25
N LYS A 5 -12.14 -18.92 -39.31
CA LYS A 5 -12.27 -17.97 -38.19
C LYS A 5 -12.78 -18.72 -36.96
N MET A 6 -12.26 -18.36 -35.79
CA MET A 6 -12.72 -18.84 -34.50
C MET A 6 -14.25 -18.65 -34.40
N PRO A 7 -15.01 -19.69 -34.02
CA PRO A 7 -16.46 -19.55 -33.85
C PRO A 7 -16.75 -18.52 -32.75
N SER A 8 -17.72 -17.64 -32.99
CA SER A 8 -18.17 -16.65 -32.00
C SER A 8 -18.91 -17.33 -30.85
N LEU A 9 -18.54 -17.01 -29.61
CA LEU A 9 -19.20 -17.49 -28.39
C LEU A 9 -20.68 -17.03 -28.32
N PRO A 10 -21.56 -17.79 -27.63
CA PRO A 10 -21.28 -18.91 -26.73
C PRO A 10 -21.35 -20.29 -27.42
N MET A 11 -20.38 -21.17 -27.13
CA MET A 11 -20.43 -22.61 -27.47
C MET A 11 -20.16 -23.46 -26.23
N SER A 12 -20.65 -24.71 -26.20
CA SER A 12 -20.39 -25.65 -25.11
C SER A 12 -18.94 -26.14 -25.11
N ALA A 13 -18.46 -26.63 -23.97
CA ALA A 13 -17.11 -27.19 -23.84
C ALA A 13 -16.88 -28.35 -24.83
N ASP A 14 -17.87 -29.22 -25.01
CA ASP A 14 -17.80 -30.33 -25.97
C ASP A 14 -17.68 -29.84 -27.42
N ALA A 15 -18.44 -28.80 -27.79
CA ALA A 15 -18.37 -28.21 -29.13
C ALA A 15 -17.04 -27.49 -29.38
N PHE A 16 -16.41 -26.96 -28.33
CA PHE A 16 -15.08 -26.36 -28.43
C PHE A 16 -13.99 -27.45 -28.58
N LEU A 17 -14.11 -28.57 -27.87
CA LEU A 17 -13.21 -29.71 -27.99
C LEU A 17 -13.29 -30.33 -29.39
N GLU A 18 -14.49 -30.58 -29.91
CA GLU A 18 -14.68 -31.06 -31.28
C GLU A 18 -14.10 -30.06 -32.31
N TRP A 19 -14.28 -28.75 -32.11
CA TRP A 19 -13.68 -27.75 -32.99
C TRP A 19 -12.15 -27.75 -32.92
N ALA A 20 -11.56 -27.86 -31.72
CA ALA A 20 -10.12 -27.89 -31.51
C ALA A 20 -9.48 -29.15 -32.13
N GLU A 21 -10.13 -30.31 -32.02
CA GLU A 21 -9.71 -31.55 -32.70
C GLU A 21 -9.67 -31.37 -34.22
N THR A 22 -10.58 -30.59 -34.83
CA THR A 22 -10.51 -30.30 -36.27
C THR A 22 -9.36 -29.37 -36.67
N GLN A 23 -8.61 -28.83 -35.69
CA GLN A 23 -7.48 -27.92 -35.88
C GLN A 23 -6.16 -28.54 -35.35
N GLU A 24 -5.97 -29.86 -35.54
CA GLU A 24 -4.78 -30.62 -35.10
C GLU A 24 -3.43 -29.99 -35.49
N GLU A 25 -3.33 -29.19 -36.55
CA GLU A 25 -2.08 -28.50 -36.92
C GLU A 25 -1.77 -27.29 -36.02
N LYS A 26 -2.78 -26.71 -35.38
CA LYS A 26 -2.69 -25.48 -34.59
C LYS A 26 -2.87 -25.71 -33.09
N TRP A 27 -3.39 -26.87 -32.68
CA TRP A 27 -3.71 -27.19 -31.29
C TRP A 27 -3.30 -28.63 -30.94
N GLU A 28 -2.89 -28.87 -29.70
CA GLU A 28 -2.64 -30.18 -29.11
C GLU A 28 -3.44 -30.35 -27.82
N LEU A 29 -3.82 -31.59 -27.49
CA LEU A 29 -4.49 -31.88 -26.23
C LEU A 29 -3.45 -32.25 -25.16
N VAL A 30 -3.39 -31.47 -24.09
CA VAL A 30 -2.60 -31.77 -22.89
C VAL A 30 -3.59 -32.03 -21.75
N ASP A 31 -3.60 -33.25 -21.21
CA ASP A 31 -4.53 -33.71 -20.17
C ASP A 31 -6.02 -33.45 -20.49
N GLY A 32 -6.39 -33.56 -21.77
CA GLY A 32 -7.77 -33.35 -22.24
C GLY A 32 -8.14 -31.89 -22.51
N TYR A 33 -7.19 -30.96 -22.43
CA TYR A 33 -7.39 -29.54 -22.72
C TYR A 33 -6.62 -29.10 -23.96
N PRO A 34 -7.25 -28.38 -24.92
CA PRO A 34 -6.59 -27.93 -26.13
C PRO A 34 -5.67 -26.73 -25.84
N VAL A 35 -4.39 -26.88 -26.17
CA VAL A 35 -3.32 -25.90 -26.05
C VAL A 35 -2.81 -25.56 -27.45
N PRO A 36 -2.52 -24.30 -27.81
CA PRO A 36 -1.99 -23.96 -29.13
C PRO A 36 -0.62 -24.61 -29.36
N LYS A 37 -0.44 -25.28 -30.51
CA LYS A 37 0.88 -25.70 -31.00
C LYS A 37 1.65 -24.46 -31.44
N PHE A 38 2.52 -23.94 -30.58
CA PHE A 38 3.42 -22.84 -30.97
C PHE A 38 4.46 -23.35 -31.97
N ARG A 39 4.61 -22.62 -33.08
CA ARG A 39 5.56 -22.91 -34.17
C ARG A 39 6.97 -22.49 -33.72
N ASP A 40 7.98 -23.31 -34.03
CA ASP A 40 9.40 -23.21 -33.68
C ASP A 40 9.89 -21.85 -33.13
N GLU A 41 10.30 -21.89 -31.86
CA GLU A 41 10.69 -20.79 -30.97
C GLU A 41 12.13 -20.26 -31.22
N THR A 42 12.62 -20.19 -32.47
CA THR A 42 13.99 -19.71 -32.75
C THR A 42 14.13 -18.21 -33.05
N GLU A 43 13.06 -17.42 -33.15
CA GLU A 43 13.17 -15.99 -33.52
C GLU A 43 12.65 -14.97 -32.49
N ALA A 44 12.05 -15.39 -31.37
CA ALA A 44 11.59 -14.47 -30.34
C ALA A 44 12.42 -14.67 -29.07
N GLY A 45 13.32 -13.72 -28.79
CA GLY A 45 14.12 -13.67 -27.56
C GLY A 45 13.26 -13.54 -26.30
N MET A 46 12.67 -14.65 -25.86
CA MET A 46 11.96 -14.76 -24.59
C MET A 46 12.58 -15.85 -23.72
N ASP A 47 12.39 -15.65 -22.42
CA ASP A 47 13.12 -16.21 -21.30
C ASP A 47 12.91 -17.74 -21.12
N PRO A 48 13.96 -18.56 -21.03
CA PRO A 48 13.84 -19.98 -20.68
C PRO A 48 13.52 -20.11 -19.18
N THR A 49 12.28 -19.87 -18.81
CA THR A 49 11.78 -20.29 -17.50
C THR A 49 11.70 -21.83 -17.50
N PRO A 50 12.19 -22.51 -16.46
CA PRO A 50 12.11 -23.96 -16.39
C PRO A 50 10.63 -24.39 -16.39
N ARG A 51 10.23 -25.14 -17.43
CA ARG A 51 8.84 -25.59 -17.64
C ARG A 51 8.47 -26.84 -16.82
N VAL A 52 9.28 -27.23 -15.83
CA VAL A 52 9.10 -28.45 -15.02
C VAL A 52 9.36 -28.13 -13.53
N PRO A 53 8.59 -28.68 -12.57
CA PRO A 53 8.92 -28.53 -11.15
C PRO A 53 10.29 -29.15 -10.87
N MET A 54 11.22 -28.30 -10.44
CA MET A 54 12.56 -28.69 -10.01
C MET A 54 12.68 -28.54 -8.50
N SER A 55 13.48 -29.40 -7.88
CA SER A 55 13.86 -29.26 -6.48
C SER A 55 14.74 -28.02 -6.28
N GLU A 56 14.79 -27.51 -5.06
CA GLU A 56 15.62 -26.35 -4.70
C GLU A 56 17.10 -26.54 -5.09
N THR A 57 17.63 -27.75 -4.94
CA THR A 57 19.00 -28.08 -5.35
C THR A 57 19.19 -28.04 -6.86
N GLU A 58 18.21 -28.55 -7.63
CA GLU A 58 18.24 -28.50 -9.10
C GLU A 58 18.09 -27.08 -9.63
N PHE A 59 17.30 -26.24 -8.95
CA PHE A 59 17.17 -24.82 -9.27
C PHE A 59 18.49 -24.08 -9.03
N LEU A 60 19.15 -24.30 -7.90
CA LEU A 60 20.44 -23.67 -7.60
C LEU A 60 21.55 -24.13 -8.56
N GLU A 61 21.57 -25.41 -8.96
CA GLU A 61 22.49 -25.88 -10.00
C GLU A 61 22.17 -25.28 -11.37
N TRP A 62 20.88 -25.12 -11.72
CA TRP A 62 20.47 -24.45 -12.95
C TRP A 62 20.89 -22.96 -12.96
N VAL A 63 20.71 -22.23 -11.86
CA VAL A 63 21.18 -20.84 -11.70
C VAL A 63 22.68 -20.72 -11.95
N LYS A 64 23.50 -21.65 -11.43
CA LYS A 64 24.96 -21.65 -11.64
C LYS A 64 25.35 -21.78 -13.11
N THR A 65 24.47 -22.35 -13.95
CA THR A 65 24.69 -22.43 -15.41
C THR A 65 24.38 -21.13 -16.15
N GLN A 66 23.81 -20.13 -15.47
CA GLN A 66 23.37 -18.85 -16.04
C GLN A 66 24.08 -17.65 -15.38
N PRO A 67 25.42 -17.60 -15.29
CA PRO A 67 26.15 -16.55 -14.55
C PRO A 67 26.03 -15.15 -15.16
N SER A 68 25.56 -15.03 -16.41
CA SER A 68 25.24 -13.74 -17.04
C SER A 68 23.86 -13.19 -16.64
N ARG A 69 23.06 -13.97 -15.91
CA ARG A 69 21.67 -13.65 -15.56
C ARG A 69 21.40 -13.73 -14.07
N TYR A 70 22.19 -14.50 -13.32
CA TYR A 70 22.04 -14.63 -11.88
C TYR A 70 23.40 -14.69 -11.19
N GLU A 71 23.48 -14.02 -10.05
CA GLU A 71 24.62 -14.03 -9.14
C GLU A 71 24.16 -14.69 -7.84
N LEU A 72 24.99 -15.58 -7.30
CA LEU A 72 24.71 -16.21 -6.02
C LEU A 72 25.35 -15.37 -4.91
N VAL A 73 24.52 -14.67 -4.13
CA VAL A 73 24.95 -13.95 -2.93
C VAL A 73 24.50 -14.75 -1.71
N ASP A 74 25.45 -15.26 -0.93
CA ASP A 74 25.20 -16.13 0.23
C ASP A 74 24.30 -17.35 -0.06
N GLY A 75 24.40 -17.90 -1.28
CA GLY A 75 23.60 -19.05 -1.73
C GLY A 75 22.20 -18.70 -2.23
N VAL A 76 21.84 -17.42 -2.25
CA VAL A 76 20.57 -16.92 -2.80
C VAL A 76 20.81 -16.41 -4.23
N PRO A 77 20.05 -16.91 -5.23
CA PRO A 77 20.16 -16.43 -6.60
C PRO A 77 19.51 -15.05 -6.76
N ILE A 78 20.32 -14.04 -7.04
CA ILE A 78 19.90 -12.68 -7.35
C ILE A 78 20.04 -12.46 -8.86
N PRO A 79 19.01 -11.96 -9.56
CA PRO A 79 19.13 -11.65 -10.98
C PRO A 79 20.21 -10.57 -11.23
N VAL A 80 21.17 -10.85 -12.09
CA VAL A 80 22.16 -9.88 -12.57
C VAL A 80 21.48 -9.04 -13.63
N TYR A 81 20.93 -7.90 -13.22
CA TYR A 81 20.56 -6.86 -14.16
C TYR A 81 21.83 -6.12 -14.56
N GLY A 82 22.50 -6.60 -15.61
CA GLY A 82 23.56 -5.83 -16.27
C GLY A 82 23.00 -4.48 -16.74
N GLU A 83 23.86 -3.45 -16.76
CA GLU A 83 23.61 -2.06 -17.22
C GLU A 83 22.15 -1.81 -17.64
N VAL A 84 21.40 -1.09 -16.80
CA VAL A 84 20.01 -0.71 -17.08
C VAL A 84 19.97 0.12 -18.37
N ARG A 85 19.82 -0.56 -19.50
CA ARG A 85 19.37 0.06 -20.74
C ARG A 85 17.90 0.38 -20.55
N GLY A 86 17.56 1.67 -20.65
CA GLY A 86 16.18 2.18 -20.53
C GLY A 86 15.16 1.42 -21.42
N ASP A 87 15.64 0.73 -22.45
CA ASP A 87 14.89 -0.11 -23.38
C ASP A 87 13.95 -1.15 -22.71
N LEU A 88 14.34 -1.78 -21.59
CA LEU A 88 13.53 -2.82 -20.93
C LEU A 88 12.35 -2.25 -20.12
N ILE A 89 12.55 -1.10 -19.46
CA ILE A 89 11.47 -0.40 -18.75
C ILE A 89 10.49 0.20 -19.77
N THR A 90 11.00 0.66 -20.92
CA THR A 90 10.16 1.26 -21.98
C THR A 90 9.33 0.23 -22.76
N SER A 91 9.80 -1.01 -22.96
CA SER A 91 9.07 -2.03 -23.72
C SER A 91 7.83 -2.56 -22.99
N ASP A 92 7.96 -2.83 -21.70
CA ASP A 92 6.86 -3.37 -20.87
C ASP A 92 5.81 -2.30 -20.59
N TRP A 93 6.24 -1.05 -20.38
CA TRP A 93 5.32 0.08 -20.30
C TRP A 93 4.60 0.35 -21.62
N ARG A 94 5.27 0.24 -22.78
CA ARG A 94 4.60 0.33 -24.10
C ARG A 94 3.56 -0.76 -24.29
N ALA A 95 3.79 -1.98 -23.81
CA ALA A 95 2.82 -3.07 -23.89
C ALA A 95 1.59 -2.82 -22.99
N LEU A 96 1.82 -2.38 -21.74
CA LEU A 96 0.75 -1.99 -20.81
C LEU A 96 -0.06 -0.80 -21.35
N TYR A 97 0.64 0.22 -21.86
CA TYR A 97 0.06 1.43 -22.44
C TYR A 97 -0.72 1.16 -23.75
N GLY A 98 -0.18 0.30 -24.62
CA GLY A 98 -0.86 -0.14 -25.83
C GLY A 98 -2.17 -0.90 -25.54
N SER A 99 -2.21 -1.68 -24.47
CA SER A 99 -3.42 -2.37 -23.99
C SER A 99 -4.49 -1.39 -23.46
N LEU A 100 -4.08 -0.29 -22.84
CA LEU A 100 -4.98 0.77 -22.36
C LEU A 100 -5.55 1.61 -23.53
N LYS A 101 -4.71 2.01 -24.48
CA LYS A 101 -5.10 2.82 -25.65
C LYS A 101 -6.13 2.13 -26.56
N GLY A 102 -6.12 0.80 -26.62
CA GLY A 102 -7.04 0.00 -27.43
C GLY A 102 -8.46 -0.15 -26.87
N LYS A 103 -8.72 0.23 -25.60
CA LYS A 103 -9.96 -0.12 -24.89
C LYS A 103 -10.90 1.07 -24.60
N GLY A 104 -10.77 2.17 -25.35
CA GLY A 104 -11.71 3.31 -25.26
C GLY A 104 -11.46 4.23 -24.06
N SER A 105 -10.21 4.34 -23.61
CA SER A 105 -9.82 5.30 -22.57
C SER A 105 -9.98 6.75 -23.01
N ASP A 106 -10.33 7.61 -22.06
CA ASP A 106 -10.51 9.05 -22.21
C ASP A 106 -9.22 9.74 -22.77
N PRO A 107 -9.29 10.46 -23.90
CA PRO A 107 -8.12 11.07 -24.55
C PRO A 107 -7.36 12.08 -23.68
N ASP A 108 -8.00 12.76 -22.72
CA ASP A 108 -7.29 13.69 -21.84
C ASP A 108 -6.50 12.95 -20.73
N ARG A 109 -6.92 11.74 -20.37
CA ARG A 109 -6.18 10.85 -19.46
C ARG A 109 -4.97 10.21 -20.14
N VAL A 110 -5.13 9.84 -21.42
CA VAL A 110 -4.04 9.35 -22.27
C VAL A 110 -2.95 10.42 -22.39
N ARG A 111 -3.34 11.70 -22.58
CA ARG A 111 -2.40 12.84 -22.62
C ARG A 111 -1.64 13.04 -21.31
N SER A 112 -2.30 12.93 -20.15
CA SER A 112 -1.65 13.07 -18.84
C SER A 112 -0.58 11.99 -18.59
N ILE A 113 -0.82 10.77 -19.06
CA ILE A 113 0.15 9.66 -18.98
C ILE A 113 1.30 9.88 -19.97
N GLU A 114 1.04 10.43 -21.16
CA GLU A 114 2.07 10.78 -22.15
C GLU A 114 2.97 11.93 -21.68
N GLU A 115 2.43 12.95 -21.01
CA GLU A 115 3.22 14.05 -20.45
C GLU A 115 4.16 13.58 -19.32
N ILE A 116 3.67 12.68 -18.45
CA ILE A 116 4.47 12.10 -17.36
C ILE A 116 5.52 11.12 -17.90
N SER A 117 5.16 10.29 -18.88
CA SER A 117 6.08 9.32 -19.49
C SER A 117 7.11 9.99 -20.42
N GLY A 118 6.74 11.09 -21.08
CA GLY A 118 7.61 11.86 -21.96
C GLY A 118 8.71 12.61 -21.20
N ALA A 119 8.46 13.00 -19.95
CA ALA A 119 9.51 13.57 -19.08
C ALA A 119 10.54 12.53 -18.62
N ALA A 120 10.18 11.24 -18.63
CA ALA A 120 11.04 10.11 -18.23
C ALA A 120 11.85 9.51 -19.40
N MET A 121 11.61 9.95 -20.64
CA MET A 121 12.25 9.42 -21.84
C MET A 121 13.10 10.49 -22.53
N THR A 122 14.24 10.81 -21.93
CA THR A 122 15.37 11.43 -22.64
C THR A 122 16.28 10.33 -23.13
N ASP A 123 16.30 10.13 -24.46
CA ASP A 123 17.24 9.22 -25.10
C ASP A 123 18.66 9.79 -24.92
N ASP A 124 19.55 8.99 -24.30
CA ASP A 124 21.03 9.13 -24.32
C ASP A 124 21.76 9.80 -23.14
N GLU A 125 21.26 9.69 -21.90
CA GLU A 125 22.10 9.98 -20.71
C GLU A 125 22.04 8.87 -19.66
N THR A 126 23.21 8.51 -19.12
CA THR A 126 23.35 7.59 -17.99
C THR A 126 22.73 8.23 -16.76
N LEU A 127 21.61 7.68 -16.28
CA LEU A 127 20.98 8.12 -15.04
C LEU A 127 21.93 7.85 -13.86
N THR A 128 22.10 8.86 -13.01
CA THR A 128 22.72 8.68 -11.70
C THR A 128 21.85 7.76 -10.83
N HIS A 129 22.45 7.17 -9.78
CA HIS A 129 21.70 6.32 -8.84
C HIS A 129 20.49 7.06 -8.22
N GLU A 130 20.63 8.36 -7.99
CA GLU A 130 19.58 9.21 -7.43
C GLU A 130 18.43 9.44 -8.42
N GLU A 131 18.73 9.69 -9.69
CA GLU A 131 17.72 9.85 -10.74
C GLU A 131 16.98 8.53 -11.03
N ALA A 132 17.70 7.41 -10.99
CA ALA A 132 17.09 6.08 -11.10
C ALA A 132 16.15 5.79 -9.92
N ALA A 133 16.55 6.13 -8.68
CA ALA A 133 15.70 5.98 -7.50
C ALA A 133 14.45 6.87 -7.56
N ALA A 134 14.58 8.13 -8.01
CA ALA A 134 13.47 9.05 -8.20
C ALA A 134 12.48 8.55 -9.27
N LEU A 135 12.99 8.04 -10.40
CA LEU A 135 12.18 7.42 -11.45
C LEU A 135 11.42 6.19 -10.93
N LEU A 136 12.09 5.31 -10.19
CA LEU A 136 11.47 4.12 -9.60
C LEU A 136 10.40 4.46 -8.55
N GLY A 137 10.62 5.49 -7.73
CA GLY A 137 9.61 6.02 -6.81
C GLY A 137 8.39 6.61 -7.53
N GLY A 138 8.62 7.30 -8.65
CA GLY A 138 7.57 7.78 -9.55
C GLY A 138 6.75 6.63 -10.16
N TYR A 139 7.42 5.57 -10.62
CA TYR A 139 6.78 4.37 -11.16
C TYR A 139 5.96 3.61 -10.10
N ALA A 140 6.48 3.45 -8.88
CA ALA A 140 5.76 2.83 -7.78
C ALA A 140 4.48 3.60 -7.43
N THR A 141 4.57 4.93 -7.37
CA THR A 141 3.42 5.81 -7.11
C THR A 141 2.37 5.72 -8.23
N LEU A 142 2.80 5.72 -9.49
CA LEU A 142 1.91 5.59 -10.64
C LEU A 142 1.22 4.22 -10.68
N ALA A 143 1.96 3.14 -10.41
CA ALA A 143 1.43 1.79 -10.32
C ALA A 143 0.44 1.64 -9.17
N HIS A 144 0.72 2.24 -8.01
CA HIS A 144 -0.22 2.34 -6.89
C HIS A 144 -1.52 3.02 -7.30
N ARG A 145 -1.43 4.17 -7.99
CA ARG A 145 -2.61 4.91 -8.45
C ARG A 145 -3.45 4.08 -9.43
N VAL A 146 -2.82 3.36 -10.35
CA VAL A 146 -3.51 2.49 -11.32
C VAL A 146 -4.17 1.29 -10.61
N MET A 147 -3.49 0.66 -9.67
CA MET A 147 -4.04 -0.48 -8.90
C MET A 147 -5.23 -0.09 -8.03
N ILE A 148 -5.20 1.09 -7.39
CA ILE A 148 -6.24 1.52 -6.46
C ILE A 148 -7.45 2.10 -7.19
N ASN A 149 -7.22 2.96 -8.19
CA ASN A 149 -8.28 3.78 -8.74
C ASN A 149 -8.84 3.28 -10.07
N GLU A 150 -8.03 2.60 -10.88
CA GLU A 150 -8.40 2.27 -12.26
C GLU A 150 -8.74 0.79 -12.42
N LEU A 151 -7.99 -0.12 -11.78
CA LEU A 151 -8.21 -1.57 -11.84
C LEU A 151 -9.60 -2.02 -11.37
N PRO A 152 -10.16 -1.50 -10.25
CA PRO A 152 -11.52 -1.85 -9.80
C PRO A 152 -12.65 -1.28 -10.68
N ARG A 153 -12.33 -0.38 -11.62
CA ARG A 153 -13.31 0.29 -12.50
C ARG A 153 -13.37 -0.31 -13.91
N LEU A 154 -12.50 -1.28 -14.20
CA LEU A 154 -12.52 -1.99 -15.48
C LEU A 154 -13.66 -3.02 -15.49
N PRO A 155 -14.43 -3.15 -16.58
CA PRO A 155 -15.46 -4.18 -16.70
C PRO A 155 -14.83 -5.59 -16.59
N ASP A 156 -15.58 -6.53 -16.00
CA ASP A 156 -15.20 -7.86 -15.42
C ASP A 156 -14.40 -8.87 -16.29
N GLY A 157 -13.60 -8.45 -17.27
CA GLY A 157 -12.85 -9.34 -18.17
C GLY A 157 -11.38 -8.98 -18.39
N GLY A 158 -10.80 -8.08 -17.60
CA GLY A 158 -9.52 -7.45 -17.96
C GLY A 158 -8.24 -8.14 -17.49
N PHE A 159 -8.20 -8.64 -16.26
CA PHE A 159 -6.97 -9.13 -15.63
C PHE A 159 -7.24 -10.44 -14.90
N ARG A 160 -6.42 -11.46 -15.15
CA ARG A 160 -6.49 -12.70 -14.36
C ARG A 160 -5.92 -12.40 -12.98
N ARG A 161 -6.44 -13.06 -11.95
CA ARG A 161 -5.92 -12.96 -10.56
C ARG A 161 -4.40 -13.14 -10.49
N GLY A 162 -3.83 -13.97 -11.37
CA GLY A 162 -2.38 -14.16 -11.50
C GLY A 162 -1.62 -12.90 -11.94
N ASP A 163 -2.20 -12.09 -12.83
CA ASP A 163 -1.55 -10.87 -13.34
C ASP A 163 -1.44 -9.80 -12.25
N VAL A 164 -2.48 -9.70 -11.40
CA VAL A 164 -2.50 -8.78 -10.25
C VAL A 164 -1.49 -9.22 -9.18
N LEU A 165 -1.37 -10.52 -8.92
CA LEU A 165 -0.38 -11.07 -7.99
C LEU A 165 1.04 -10.89 -8.52
N ALA A 166 1.28 -11.09 -9.81
CA ALA A 166 2.58 -10.85 -10.44
C ALA A 166 2.98 -9.37 -10.38
N LEU A 167 2.02 -8.45 -10.60
CA LEU A 167 2.25 -7.01 -10.45
C LEU A 167 2.58 -6.63 -9.00
N ARG A 168 1.88 -7.24 -8.03
CA ARG A 168 2.14 -7.06 -6.59
C ARG A 168 3.56 -7.51 -6.20
N ASP A 169 3.97 -8.69 -6.65
CA ASP A 169 5.28 -9.23 -6.30
C ASP A 169 6.41 -8.40 -6.94
N ARG A 170 6.17 -7.83 -8.15
CA ARG A 170 7.09 -6.89 -8.80
C ARG A 170 7.17 -5.53 -8.09
N LEU A 171 6.05 -4.98 -7.63
CA LEU A 171 6.06 -3.74 -6.86
C LEU A 171 6.84 -3.88 -5.55
N ARG A 172 6.67 -5.00 -4.84
CA ARG A 172 7.47 -5.30 -3.64
C ARG A 172 8.96 -5.40 -3.93
N ALA A 173 9.34 -5.99 -5.07
CA ALA A 173 10.74 -6.05 -5.47
C ALA A 173 11.32 -4.64 -5.74
N LEU A 174 10.53 -3.74 -6.34
CA LEU A 174 10.92 -2.35 -6.57
C LEU A 174 11.03 -1.54 -5.26
N GLU A 175 10.08 -1.71 -4.34
CA GLU A 175 10.12 -1.07 -3.01
C GLU A 175 11.33 -1.55 -2.19
N ALA A 176 11.60 -2.86 -2.19
CA ALA A 176 12.77 -3.42 -1.51
C ALA A 176 14.09 -2.94 -2.13
N PHE A 177 14.14 -2.79 -3.46
CA PHE A 177 15.31 -2.23 -4.14
C PHE A 177 15.52 -0.76 -3.78
N ALA A 178 14.46 0.06 -3.80
CA ALA A 178 14.53 1.47 -3.42
C ALA A 178 15.01 1.67 -1.97
N ALA A 179 14.51 0.86 -1.03
CA ALA A 179 14.97 0.88 0.36
C ALA A 179 16.45 0.51 0.50
N SER A 180 16.91 -0.51 -0.25
CA SER A 180 18.33 -0.91 -0.28
C SER A 180 19.24 0.19 -0.84
N THR A 181 18.81 0.90 -1.88
CA THR A 181 19.59 2.02 -2.44
C THR A 181 19.70 3.21 -1.47
N GLU A 182 18.67 3.46 -0.66
CA GLU A 182 18.72 4.50 0.38
C GLU A 182 19.69 4.14 1.51
N GLU A 183 19.70 2.88 1.94
CA GLU A 183 20.70 2.37 2.91
C GLU A 183 22.13 2.45 2.37
N LEU A 184 22.35 2.14 1.09
CA LEU A 184 23.66 2.24 0.45
C LEU A 184 24.13 3.70 0.31
N SER A 185 23.22 4.65 0.05
CA SER A 185 23.55 6.08 0.02
C SER A 185 23.98 6.59 1.40
N GLN A 186 23.28 6.19 2.47
CA GLN A 186 23.63 6.56 3.85
C GLN A 186 24.98 6.00 4.29
N ILE A 187 25.35 4.79 3.83
CA ILE A 187 26.66 4.19 4.09
C ILE A 187 27.77 4.95 3.35
N ALA A 188 27.56 5.33 2.10
CA ALA A 188 28.52 6.09 1.30
C ALA A 188 28.79 7.49 1.88
N GLU A 189 27.74 8.19 2.35
CA GLU A 189 27.88 9.48 3.02
C GLU A 189 28.58 9.35 4.39
N GLY A 190 28.29 8.27 5.13
CA GLY A 190 28.96 7.97 6.40
C GLY A 190 30.45 7.65 6.28
N GLU A 191 30.90 7.12 5.14
CA GLU A 191 32.33 6.89 4.84
C GLU A 191 33.04 8.15 4.33
N ALA A 192 32.36 9.03 3.59
CA ALA A 192 32.91 10.30 3.15
C ALA A 192 33.29 11.23 4.33
N VAL A 193 32.46 11.25 5.39
CA VAL A 193 32.70 12.06 6.60
C VAL A 193 33.92 11.60 7.41
N LYS A 194 34.37 10.34 7.26
CA LYS A 194 35.57 9.84 7.94
C LYS A 194 36.89 10.25 7.27
N HIS A 195 36.86 10.72 6.02
CA HIS A 195 38.07 11.14 5.31
C HIS A 195 38.35 12.65 5.37
N GLU A 196 37.41 13.47 5.85
CA GLU A 196 37.56 14.94 5.91
C GLU A 196 38.09 15.50 7.25
N THR A 197 38.30 14.67 8.28
CA THR A 197 38.75 15.16 9.62
C THR A 197 40.28 15.23 9.81
N GLN A 198 41.07 15.20 8.74
CA GLN A 198 42.52 15.46 8.79
C GLN A 198 42.94 16.56 7.81
N GLY A 199 42.61 17.80 8.13
CA GLY A 199 43.24 18.93 7.46
C GLY A 199 42.71 20.29 7.89
N SER A 200 43.64 21.18 8.23
CA SER A 200 43.47 22.63 8.25
C SER A 200 42.91 23.26 9.53
N THR A 201 43.83 23.53 10.44
CA THR A 201 43.84 24.71 11.30
C THR A 201 43.99 25.99 10.49
N ASP A 202 43.48 27.09 11.05
CA ASP A 202 43.69 28.50 10.71
C ASP A 202 42.89 29.07 9.53
N LEU A 203 41.79 29.77 9.84
CA LEU A 203 41.52 31.15 9.41
C LEU A 203 40.30 31.72 10.15
N ALA A 204 40.45 32.96 10.59
CA ALA A 204 39.52 33.68 11.43
C ALA A 204 38.52 34.52 10.62
N ALA A 205 37.45 34.89 11.34
CA ALA A 205 36.71 36.16 11.28
C ALA A 205 35.43 36.25 10.42
N GLU A 206 34.36 36.62 11.16
CA GLU A 206 33.24 37.49 10.79
C GLU A 206 32.00 36.87 10.10
N GLY A 207 30.88 36.87 10.86
CA GLY A 207 29.53 36.63 10.35
C GLY A 207 28.54 36.02 11.36
N GLU A 208 28.45 36.55 12.60
CA GLU A 208 27.38 36.18 13.54
C GLU A 208 26.09 36.96 13.20
N ASP A 209 25.25 36.42 12.32
CA ASP A 209 23.81 36.75 12.28
C ASP A 209 23.05 35.63 13.01
N ALA A 210 23.17 35.63 14.34
CA ALA A 210 22.32 34.82 15.19
C ALA A 210 20.93 35.46 15.22
N GLU A 211 20.00 34.89 14.44
CA GLU A 211 18.58 35.14 14.58
C GLU A 211 18.19 34.89 16.05
N LYS A 212 17.92 35.98 16.77
CA LYS A 212 17.45 35.89 18.15
C LYS A 212 16.07 35.24 18.11
N GLU A 213 15.99 33.97 18.54
CA GLU A 213 14.73 33.29 18.78
C GLU A 213 13.89 34.15 19.73
N GLN A 214 12.87 34.80 19.17
CA GLN A 214 11.94 35.63 19.90
C GLN A 214 11.23 34.72 20.91
N THR A 215 11.41 34.99 22.20
CA THR A 215 10.82 34.12 23.21
C THR A 215 9.31 34.31 23.21
N PHE A 216 8.55 33.25 23.49
CA PHE A 216 7.07 33.31 23.56
C PHE A 216 6.56 34.43 24.48
N GLY A 217 7.32 34.80 25.52
CA GLY A 217 7.01 35.93 26.39
C GLY A 217 7.11 37.30 25.68
N GLU A 218 8.13 37.51 24.86
CA GLU A 218 8.32 38.75 24.09
C GLU A 218 7.23 38.91 23.01
N ALA A 219 6.81 37.81 22.38
CA ALA A 219 5.70 37.81 21.43
C ALA A 219 4.35 38.16 22.09
N LEU A 220 4.11 37.71 23.32
CA LEU A 220 2.90 38.05 24.08
C LEU A 220 2.89 39.52 24.54
N ASP A 221 4.05 40.06 24.92
CA ASP A 221 4.20 41.47 25.28
C ASP A 221 4.00 42.39 24.05
N GLU A 222 4.51 42.03 22.87
CA GLU A 222 4.26 42.75 21.61
C GLU A 222 2.78 42.78 21.23
N MET A 223 2.04 41.71 21.53
CA MET A 223 0.58 41.65 21.30
C MET A 223 -0.24 42.42 22.35
N GLY A 224 0.40 43.11 23.30
CA GLY A 224 -0.28 43.86 24.35
C GLY A 224 -1.04 42.97 25.35
N TRP A 225 -0.68 41.69 25.43
CA TRP A 225 -1.32 40.74 26.33
C TRP A 225 -0.82 40.98 27.75
N GLN A 226 -1.63 41.63 28.59
CA GLN A 226 -1.35 41.71 30.01
C GLN A 226 -2.01 40.53 30.73
N PRO A 227 -1.26 39.66 31.43
CA PRO A 227 -1.85 38.60 32.23
C PRO A 227 -2.81 39.25 33.23
N VAL A 228 -4.10 38.95 33.10
CA VAL A 228 -5.09 39.36 34.10
C VAL A 228 -4.60 38.77 35.42
N PRO A 229 -4.27 39.59 36.43
CA PRO A 229 -3.82 39.05 37.70
C PRO A 229 -4.98 38.28 38.29
N LEU A 230 -4.92 36.94 38.16
CA LEU A 230 -5.86 36.07 38.83
C LEU A 230 -5.79 36.47 40.31
N PRO A 231 -6.93 36.76 40.95
CA PRO A 231 -6.92 37.05 42.37
C PRO A 231 -6.20 35.87 43.03
N ARG A 232 -5.04 36.15 43.67
CA ARG A 232 -4.32 35.14 44.43
C ARG A 232 -5.33 34.54 45.38
N LEU A 233 -5.77 33.32 45.08
CA LEU A 233 -6.55 32.50 45.99
C LEU A 233 -5.62 32.25 47.17
N THR A 234 -5.60 33.20 48.10
CA THR A 234 -5.01 33.01 49.40
C THR A 234 -5.90 31.98 50.07
N LEU A 235 -5.54 30.72 49.87
CA LEU A 235 -5.98 29.61 50.71
C LEU A 235 -5.56 29.96 52.12
N ARG A 236 -6.45 30.67 52.82
CA ARG A 236 -6.30 31.10 54.21
C ARG A 236 -6.26 29.80 55.02
N SER A 237 -5.06 29.31 55.31
CA SER A 237 -4.78 28.02 55.96
C SER A 237 -5.19 27.95 57.44
N GLY A 238 -6.17 28.74 57.86
CA GLY A 238 -6.55 28.95 59.27
C GLY A 238 -7.83 28.24 59.72
N ALA A 239 -8.50 27.46 58.88
CA ALA A 239 -9.70 26.72 59.29
C ALA A 239 -9.44 25.20 59.21
N PRO A 240 -9.64 24.41 60.28
CA PRO A 240 -9.50 22.96 60.23
C PRO A 240 -10.40 22.43 59.12
N GLY A 241 -9.79 21.72 58.18
CA GLY A 241 -10.33 21.40 56.87
C GLY A 241 -11.73 20.79 56.93
N ARG A 242 -12.73 21.61 56.58
CA ARG A 242 -13.97 21.08 56.01
C ARG A 242 -13.59 20.46 54.69
N ARG A 243 -13.32 19.15 54.70
CA ARG A 243 -13.35 18.31 53.51
C ARG A 243 -14.70 18.60 52.86
N LEU A 244 -14.72 19.39 51.80
CA LEU A 244 -15.88 19.56 50.96
C LEU A 244 -16.20 18.14 50.49
N LYS A 245 -17.21 17.53 51.09
CA LYS A 245 -17.78 16.29 50.59
C LYS A 245 -18.43 16.67 49.28
N LEU A 246 -17.64 16.63 48.21
CA LEU A 246 -18.21 16.70 46.87
C LEU A 246 -19.25 15.60 46.80
N PRO A 247 -20.50 15.92 46.41
CA PRO A 247 -21.49 14.88 46.18
C PRO A 247 -20.90 13.90 45.17
N ARG A 248 -21.02 12.61 45.44
CA ARG A 248 -20.64 11.57 44.48
C ARG A 248 -21.35 11.92 43.16
N PRO A 249 -20.65 11.94 42.02
CA PRO A 249 -21.31 12.17 40.74
C PRO A 249 -22.45 11.15 40.58
N PRO A 250 -23.55 11.51 39.91
CA PRO A 250 -24.63 10.58 39.60
C PRO A 250 -24.05 9.32 38.93
N GLU A 251 -24.57 8.14 39.25
CA GLU A 251 -24.06 6.87 38.70
C GLU A 251 -24.08 6.87 37.16
N GLU A 252 -25.08 7.52 36.57
CA GLU A 252 -25.19 7.72 35.12
C GLU A 252 -23.99 8.49 34.53
N ALA A 253 -23.51 9.53 35.22
CA ALA A 253 -22.36 10.31 34.76
C ALA A 253 -21.06 9.50 34.80
N VAL A 254 -20.94 8.55 35.74
CA VAL A 254 -19.80 7.64 35.82
C VAL A 254 -19.84 6.65 34.64
N LEU A 255 -20.99 6.04 34.37
CA LEU A 255 -21.15 5.09 33.25
C LEU A 255 -20.90 5.74 31.88
N ILE A 256 -21.35 6.99 31.68
CA ILE A 256 -21.07 7.75 30.46
C ILE A 256 -19.56 7.98 30.32
N ALA A 257 -18.89 8.44 31.38
CA ALA A 257 -17.44 8.69 31.36
C ALA A 257 -16.63 7.41 31.11
N GLU A 258 -17.03 6.29 31.69
CA GLU A 258 -16.42 4.97 31.45
C GLU A 258 -16.63 4.52 29.99
N GLY A 259 -17.83 4.71 29.44
CA GLY A 259 -18.13 4.41 28.03
C GLY A 259 -17.30 5.24 27.05
N GLU A 260 -17.13 6.54 27.31
CA GLU A 260 -16.26 7.41 26.51
C GLU A 260 -14.79 7.02 26.64
N ALA A 261 -14.33 6.66 27.84
CA ALA A 261 -12.96 6.19 28.04
C ALA A 261 -12.69 4.90 27.26
N ALA A 262 -13.63 3.96 27.25
CA ALA A 262 -13.53 2.72 26.46
C ALA A 262 -13.47 3.00 24.96
N LYS A 263 -14.29 3.93 24.45
CA LYS A 263 -14.25 4.39 23.05
C LYS A 263 -12.89 4.98 22.65
N ARG A 264 -12.34 5.85 23.50
CA ARG A 264 -11.00 6.44 23.29
C ARG A 264 -9.92 5.36 23.26
N GLU A 265 -10.01 4.37 24.15
CA GLU A 265 -9.05 3.27 24.19
C GLU A 265 -9.11 2.39 22.93
N ILE A 266 -10.30 2.09 22.43
CA ILE A 266 -10.47 1.36 21.16
C ILE A 266 -9.81 2.12 20.00
N LEU A 267 -10.03 3.44 19.92
CA LEU A 267 -9.38 4.27 18.90
C LEU A 267 -7.85 4.32 19.08
N ARG A 268 -7.36 4.35 20.32
CA ARG A 268 -5.92 4.27 20.61
C ARG A 268 -5.32 2.95 20.10
N LEU A 269 -5.99 1.82 20.33
CA LEU A 269 -5.57 0.51 19.83
C LEU A 269 -5.62 0.43 18.31
N ALA A 270 -6.54 1.16 17.67
CA ALA A 270 -6.61 1.30 16.22
C ALA A 270 -5.49 2.16 15.62
N GLY A 271 -4.60 2.72 16.44
CA GLY A 271 -3.52 3.62 16.01
C GLY A 271 -3.95 5.08 15.89
N GLY A 272 -5.08 5.46 16.48
CA GLY A 272 -5.66 6.80 16.40
C GLY A 272 -6.78 6.89 15.36
N TYR A 273 -7.08 8.10 14.90
CA TYR A 273 -8.11 8.39 13.92
C TYR A 273 -7.80 9.67 13.13
N LEU A 274 -8.44 9.81 11.98
CA LEU A 274 -8.53 11.06 11.24
C LEU A 274 -9.97 11.56 11.23
N GLU A 275 -10.13 12.88 11.21
CA GLU A 275 -11.42 13.50 10.90
C GLU A 275 -11.79 13.20 9.44
N GLU A 276 -13.09 13.23 9.18
CA GLU A 276 -13.68 12.85 7.90
C GLU A 276 -13.04 13.53 6.68
N GLU A 277 -12.85 14.86 6.72
CA GLU A 277 -12.33 15.62 5.59
C GLU A 277 -10.90 15.19 5.24
N LEU A 278 -10.06 15.01 6.27
CA LEU A 278 -8.68 14.54 6.12
C LEU A 278 -8.62 13.07 5.68
N ALA A 279 -9.52 12.23 6.17
CA ALA A 279 -9.62 10.84 5.75
C ALA A 279 -10.01 10.74 4.27
N ALA A 280 -10.98 11.53 3.81
CA ALA A 280 -11.40 11.58 2.42
C ALA A 280 -10.26 12.06 1.50
N GLU A 281 -9.56 13.12 1.91
CA GLU A 281 -8.37 13.63 1.21
C GLU A 281 -7.27 12.56 1.12
N TRP A 282 -6.93 11.91 2.23
CA TRP A 282 -5.91 10.86 2.27
C TRP A 282 -6.24 9.68 1.35
N LEU A 283 -7.51 9.32 1.26
CA LEU A 283 -8.01 8.25 0.39
C LEU A 283 -8.16 8.68 -1.08
N GLY A 284 -8.05 9.98 -1.39
CA GLY A 284 -8.32 10.52 -2.72
C GLY A 284 -9.78 10.36 -3.16
N VAL A 285 -10.73 10.39 -2.21
CA VAL A 285 -12.17 10.29 -2.46
C VAL A 285 -12.91 11.53 -1.98
N SER A 286 -14.15 11.74 -2.44
CA SER A 286 -14.99 12.80 -1.87
C SER A 286 -15.55 12.37 -0.51
N VAL A 287 -15.85 13.35 0.35
CA VAL A 287 -16.53 13.15 1.63
C VAL A 287 -17.86 12.39 1.44
N ASP A 288 -18.67 12.77 0.44
CA ASP A 288 -19.92 12.04 0.11
C ASP A 288 -19.70 10.56 -0.24
N HIS A 289 -18.58 10.23 -0.89
CA HIS A 289 -18.24 8.85 -1.23
C HIS A 289 -17.81 8.07 0.01
N LEU A 290 -17.07 8.72 0.93
CA LEU A 290 -16.72 8.15 2.23
C LEU A 290 -18.00 7.87 3.06
N HIS A 291 -18.91 8.85 3.18
CA HIS A 291 -20.22 8.67 3.83
C HIS A 291 -20.98 7.47 3.27
N ARG A 292 -21.14 7.41 1.94
CA ARG A 292 -21.83 6.28 1.30
C ARG A 292 -21.14 4.94 1.58
N SER A 293 -19.81 4.93 1.60
CA SER A 293 -19.04 3.71 1.90
C SER A 293 -19.23 3.24 3.34
N VAL A 294 -19.37 4.18 4.29
CA VAL A 294 -19.70 3.92 5.69
C VAL A 294 -21.13 3.41 5.82
N GLU A 295 -22.10 4.02 5.14
CA GLU A 295 -23.51 3.58 5.11
C GLU A 295 -23.67 2.17 4.54
N GLU A 296 -22.95 1.86 3.45
CA GLU A 296 -22.89 0.51 2.87
C GLU A 296 -22.19 -0.50 3.80
N GLY A 297 -21.49 -0.02 4.83
CA GLY A 297 -20.74 -0.83 5.77
C GLY A 297 -19.48 -1.44 5.17
N THR A 298 -18.96 -0.87 4.07
CA THR A 298 -17.66 -1.25 3.51
C THR A 298 -16.52 -0.51 4.21
N TRP A 299 -16.83 0.62 4.86
CA TRP A 299 -15.93 1.37 5.71
C TRP A 299 -16.44 1.43 7.15
N ILE A 300 -15.52 1.66 8.08
CA ILE A 300 -15.84 1.95 9.47
C ILE A 300 -15.52 3.41 9.71
N ALA A 301 -16.54 4.17 10.12
CA ALA A 301 -16.36 5.44 10.78
C ALA A 301 -17.20 5.44 12.06
N VAL A 302 -16.69 6.09 13.09
CA VAL A 302 -17.33 6.13 14.42
C VAL A 302 -17.54 7.58 14.85
N GLU A 303 -18.59 7.82 15.62
CA GLU A 303 -18.83 9.14 16.19
C GLU A 303 -18.04 9.31 17.49
N MET A 304 -17.19 10.33 17.54
CA MET A 304 -16.40 10.74 18.69
C MET A 304 -16.61 12.24 18.94
N ASP A 305 -17.05 12.62 20.14
CA ASP A 305 -17.32 14.01 20.52
C ASP A 305 -18.22 14.78 19.51
N GLY A 306 -19.21 14.09 18.93
CA GLY A 306 -20.15 14.65 17.95
C GLY A 306 -19.60 14.78 16.53
N ARG A 307 -18.42 14.22 16.25
CA ARG A 307 -17.77 14.23 14.93
C ARG A 307 -17.59 12.82 14.41
N LEU A 308 -17.73 12.66 13.10
CA LEU A 308 -17.42 11.40 12.42
C LEU A 308 -15.90 11.29 12.23
N VAL A 309 -15.32 10.20 12.73
CA VAL A 309 -13.88 9.94 12.61
C VAL A 309 -13.63 8.57 12.00
N VAL A 310 -12.59 8.49 11.18
CA VAL A 310 -12.15 7.25 10.53
C VAL A 310 -10.95 6.68 11.31
N PRO A 311 -11.03 5.46 11.85
CA PRO A 311 -9.92 4.85 12.58
C PRO A 311 -8.69 4.66 11.70
N ALA A 312 -7.49 4.96 12.23
CA ALA A 312 -6.23 4.91 11.47
C ALA A 312 -5.93 3.52 10.89
N CYS A 313 -6.37 2.45 11.56
CA CYS A 313 -6.24 1.08 11.06
C CYS A 313 -6.92 0.85 9.69
N MET A 314 -7.92 1.65 9.33
CA MET A 314 -8.58 1.61 8.02
C MET A 314 -7.77 2.28 6.92
N MET A 315 -6.75 3.08 7.26
CA MET A 315 -6.01 3.96 6.34
C MET A 315 -4.51 3.66 6.38
N ARG A 316 -4.14 2.40 6.64
CA ARG A 316 -2.74 2.03 6.74
C ARG A 316 -2.07 1.99 5.36
N ASP A 317 -2.65 1.19 4.47
CA ASP A 317 -2.19 0.97 3.11
C ASP A 317 -3.36 0.47 2.25
N SER A 318 -3.22 0.59 0.94
CA SER A 318 -4.27 0.27 -0.03
C SER A 318 -4.69 -1.21 -0.01
N MET A 319 -3.77 -2.12 0.27
CA MET A 319 -4.07 -3.54 0.32
C MET A 319 -4.86 -3.90 1.57
N THR A 320 -4.47 -3.36 2.72
CA THR A 320 -5.22 -3.49 3.98
C THR A 320 -6.65 -2.97 3.82
N VAL A 321 -6.85 -1.83 3.14
CA VAL A 321 -8.19 -1.30 2.84
C VAL A 321 -9.04 -2.33 2.09
N LEU A 322 -8.51 -2.91 1.00
CA LEU A 322 -9.25 -3.88 0.19
C LEU A 322 -9.61 -5.14 0.99
N ILE A 323 -8.66 -5.67 1.76
CA ILE A 323 -8.87 -6.85 2.62
C ILE A 323 -9.95 -6.57 3.67
N LEU A 324 -9.88 -5.40 4.32
CA LEU A 324 -10.86 -5.01 5.32
C LEU A 324 -12.27 -4.87 4.72
N ARG A 325 -12.40 -4.27 3.53
CA ARG A 325 -13.70 -4.17 2.85
C ARG A 325 -14.34 -5.54 2.62
N GLU A 326 -13.56 -6.53 2.19
CA GLU A 326 -14.04 -7.91 2.00
C GLU A 326 -14.44 -8.58 3.31
N ILE A 327 -13.69 -8.34 4.40
CA ILE A 327 -13.99 -8.86 5.73
C ILE A 327 -15.28 -8.22 6.28
N LEU A 328 -15.44 -6.91 6.14
CA LEU A 328 -16.61 -6.17 6.61
C LEU A 328 -17.88 -6.51 5.83
N ALA A 329 -17.75 -6.85 4.54
CA ALA A 329 -18.87 -7.26 3.71
C ALA A 329 -19.51 -8.58 4.17
N VAL A 330 -18.70 -9.50 4.72
CA VAL A 330 -19.19 -10.81 5.22
C VAL A 330 -19.54 -10.80 6.71
N MET A 331 -19.25 -9.70 7.42
CA MET A 331 -19.45 -9.59 8.86
C MET A 331 -20.92 -9.25 9.20
N PRO A 332 -21.63 -10.10 9.98
CA PRO A 332 -23.01 -9.87 10.38
C PRO A 332 -23.22 -8.61 11.24
N ILE A 333 -22.26 -8.33 12.13
CA ILE A 333 -22.28 -7.14 13.00
C ILE A 333 -22.40 -5.89 12.11
N ARG A 334 -23.31 -4.96 12.43
CA ARG A 334 -23.48 -3.68 11.72
C ARG A 334 -23.05 -2.46 12.53
N SER A 335 -22.95 -2.59 13.85
CA SER A 335 -22.51 -1.49 14.72
C SER A 335 -21.04 -1.12 14.43
N PRO A 336 -20.74 0.14 14.04
CA PRO A 336 -19.37 0.55 13.71
C PRO A 336 -18.41 0.38 14.89
N TRP A 337 -18.86 0.72 16.10
CA TRP A 337 -18.06 0.56 17.33
C TRP A 337 -17.73 -0.91 17.62
N MET A 338 -18.69 -1.83 17.44
CA MET A 338 -18.44 -3.26 17.66
C MET A 338 -17.51 -3.85 16.60
N ARG A 339 -17.65 -3.44 15.33
CA ARG A 339 -16.74 -3.85 14.25
C ARG A 339 -15.31 -3.39 14.54
N LEU A 340 -15.16 -2.14 14.96
CA LEU A 340 -13.85 -1.59 15.31
C LEU A 340 -13.25 -2.30 16.52
N GLU A 341 -14.03 -2.49 17.59
CA GLU A 341 -13.60 -3.21 18.79
C GLU A 341 -13.13 -4.63 18.45
N TRP A 342 -13.86 -5.35 17.60
CA TRP A 342 -13.47 -6.67 17.14
C TRP A 342 -12.14 -6.64 16.38
N LEU A 343 -11.95 -5.68 15.47
CA LEU A 343 -10.73 -5.59 14.66
C LEU A 343 -9.45 -5.41 15.49
N VAL A 344 -9.54 -4.70 16.62
CA VAL A 344 -8.38 -4.33 17.44
C VAL A 344 -8.19 -5.21 18.67
N ARG A 345 -9.18 -6.03 19.04
CA ARG A 345 -9.07 -6.91 20.21
C ARG A 345 -8.46 -8.26 19.85
N PRO A 346 -7.54 -8.78 20.70
CA PRO A 346 -7.06 -10.16 20.61
C PRO A 346 -8.20 -11.19 20.60
N ASP A 347 -8.10 -12.18 19.72
CA ASP A 347 -9.02 -13.31 19.64
C ASP A 347 -8.26 -14.64 19.79
N ASN A 348 -8.76 -15.53 20.66
CA ASN A 348 -8.17 -16.85 20.88
C ASN A 348 -8.19 -17.73 19.63
N ALA A 349 -9.19 -17.58 18.75
CA ALA A 349 -9.27 -18.29 17.48
C ALA A 349 -8.13 -17.91 16.52
N LEU A 350 -7.57 -16.71 16.68
CA LEU A 350 -6.40 -16.24 15.92
C LEU A 350 -5.08 -16.47 16.66
N GLY A 351 -5.09 -17.20 17.78
CA GLY A 351 -3.91 -17.46 18.60
C GLY A 351 -3.55 -16.30 19.54
N GLY A 352 -4.53 -15.51 19.95
CA GLY A 352 -4.33 -14.33 20.80
C GLY A 352 -3.91 -13.08 20.02
N LEU A 353 -3.94 -13.14 18.69
CA LEU A 353 -3.75 -11.98 17.82
C LEU A 353 -5.10 -11.29 17.59
N SER A 354 -5.07 -9.97 17.44
CA SER A 354 -6.19 -9.22 16.89
C SER A 354 -6.37 -9.52 15.39
N PRO A 355 -7.58 -9.36 14.83
CA PRO A 355 -7.81 -9.43 13.39
C PRO A 355 -6.83 -8.56 12.58
N MET A 356 -6.52 -7.34 13.05
CA MET A 356 -5.56 -6.46 12.40
C MET A 356 -4.11 -7.00 12.45
N GLU A 357 -3.73 -7.73 13.49
CA GLU A 357 -2.43 -8.41 13.57
C GLU A 357 -2.40 -9.62 12.65
N ALA A 358 -3.44 -10.43 12.65
CA ALA A 358 -3.54 -11.59 11.76
C ALA A 358 -3.55 -11.19 10.27
N ILE A 359 -4.17 -10.07 9.89
CA ILE A 359 -4.09 -9.54 8.51
C ILE A 359 -2.64 -9.19 8.15
N ARG A 360 -1.89 -8.56 9.06
CA ARG A 360 -0.47 -8.26 8.84
C ARG A 360 0.37 -9.52 8.62
N ASP A 361 0.04 -10.59 9.34
CA ASP A 361 0.67 -11.89 9.21
C ASP A 361 0.14 -12.70 8.00
N CYS A 362 -0.59 -12.04 7.08
CA CYS A 362 -1.15 -12.66 5.87
C CYS A 362 -2.15 -13.80 6.16
N ARG A 363 -2.76 -13.82 7.35
CA ARG A 363 -3.80 -14.78 7.77
C ARG A 363 -5.22 -14.27 7.47
N GLU A 364 -5.37 -13.49 6.40
CA GLU A 364 -6.63 -12.87 5.95
C GLU A 364 -7.79 -13.86 5.76
N LYS A 365 -7.49 -15.10 5.35
CA LYS A 365 -8.50 -16.15 5.16
C LYS A 365 -9.14 -16.58 6.48
N GLU A 366 -8.32 -16.72 7.52
CA GLU A 366 -8.79 -17.10 8.86
C GLU A 366 -9.61 -15.98 9.48
N VAL A 367 -9.16 -14.73 9.32
CA VAL A 367 -9.88 -13.54 9.76
C VAL A 367 -11.24 -13.42 9.06
N ARG A 368 -11.30 -13.68 7.75
CA ARG A 368 -12.56 -13.66 6.99
C ARG A 368 -13.53 -14.75 7.45
N GLU A 369 -13.04 -15.95 7.77
CA GLU A 369 -13.88 -17.02 8.29
C GLU A 369 -14.41 -16.69 9.69
N LEU A 370 -13.54 -16.16 10.56
CA LEU A 370 -13.94 -15.70 11.88
C LEU A 370 -15.02 -14.60 11.79
N ALA A 371 -14.84 -13.63 10.90
CA ALA A 371 -15.81 -12.56 10.67
C ALA A 371 -17.19 -13.06 10.25
N ARG A 372 -17.27 -14.14 9.45
CA ARG A 372 -18.56 -14.77 9.07
C ARG A 372 -19.26 -15.41 10.27
N SER A 373 -18.50 -16.03 11.16
CA SER A 373 -19.03 -16.70 12.35
C SER A 373 -19.44 -15.71 13.45
N HIS A 374 -19.02 -14.45 13.35
CA HIS A 374 -19.22 -13.48 14.42
C HIS A 374 -20.62 -12.86 14.37
N GLY A 375 -21.47 -13.18 15.37
CA GLY A 375 -22.83 -12.66 15.48
C GLY A 375 -23.94 -13.62 15.05
N ALA A 376 -23.70 -14.94 15.13
CA ALA A 376 -24.72 -15.98 15.02
C ALA A 376 -25.31 -16.43 16.37
N ASP A 377 -25.12 -15.65 17.44
CA ASP A 377 -25.75 -15.88 18.77
C ASP A 377 -26.81 -14.83 19.10
#